data_AF-A0A389MIM4-F1
#
_entry.id   AF-A0A389MIM4-F1
#
_cell.length_a   1.000
_cell.length_b   1.000
_cell.length_c   1.000
_cell.angle_alpha   90.00
_cell.angle_beta   90.00
_cell.angle_gamma   90.00
#
_symmetry.space_group_name_H-M   'P 1'
#
loop_
_entity.id
_entity.type
_entity.pdbx_description
1 polymer ?
#
loop_
_entity_poly.entity_id
_entity_poly.type
_entity_poly.pdbx_seq_one_letter_code
_entity_poly.pdbx_strand_id
1 'polypeptide(L)'
;MVTTLDRTVPLIENRLKLSGLYARCASVRSSGLAVLELEEDTARSLEAIIRQAELAVNEDKAEVICLGCGGMAGLDEQIRQRTGVPVVDGVTAAVTIAESLVRLGLSTSKVRTYATPRPKTIIGWPRHFRQ
;
A
#
# COMPACT_ATOMS: atom_id res chain seq x y z
N MET A 1 -3.70 4.02 -7.60
CA MET A 1 -2.83 4.12 -6.40
C MET A 1 -1.78 5.19 -6.67
N VAL A 2 -1.48 6.06 -5.70
CA VAL A 2 -0.42 7.07 -5.83
C VAL A 2 0.72 6.75 -4.88
N THR A 3 1.94 6.63 -5.38
CA THR A 3 3.16 6.31 -4.63
C THR A 3 4.22 7.41 -4.76
N THR A 4 5.40 7.19 -4.17
CA THR A 4 6.52 8.14 -4.14
C THR A 4 7.27 8.19 -5.47
N LEU A 5 8.25 7.32 -5.67
CA LEU A 5 9.15 7.35 -6.83
C LEU A 5 8.67 6.45 -7.96
N ASP A 6 8.90 6.87 -9.20
CA ASP A 6 8.52 6.09 -10.39
C ASP A 6 9.11 4.69 -10.40
N ARG A 7 10.36 4.54 -9.93
CA ARG A 7 11.02 3.23 -9.81
C ARG A 7 10.31 2.22 -8.89
N THR A 8 9.40 2.66 -8.02
CA THR A 8 8.61 1.77 -7.15
C THR A 8 7.29 1.34 -7.78
N VAL A 9 6.82 2.07 -8.80
CA VAL A 9 5.59 1.74 -9.56
C VAL A 9 5.58 0.29 -10.03
N PRO A 10 6.56 -0.22 -10.80
CA PRO A 10 6.53 -1.61 -11.28
C PRO A 10 6.59 -2.63 -10.13
N LEU A 11 7.21 -2.28 -8.99
CA LEU A 11 7.22 -3.15 -7.81
C LEU A 11 5.82 -3.29 -7.21
N ILE A 12 5.10 -2.17 -7.09
CA ILE A 12 3.73 -2.14 -6.56
C ILE A 12 2.78 -2.89 -7.49
N GLU A 13 2.87 -2.67 -8.80
CA GLU A 13 2.06 -3.40 -9.78
C GLU A 13 2.27 -4.91 -9.67
N ASN A 14 3.53 -5.36 -9.54
CA ASN A 14 3.84 -6.77 -9.35
C ASN A 14 3.27 -7.33 -8.04
N ARG A 15 3.26 -6.55 -6.96
CA ARG A 15 2.63 -6.97 -5.70
C ARG A 15 1.12 -7.07 -5.79
N LEU A 16 0.46 -6.13 -6.49
CA LEU A 16 -0.98 -6.18 -6.74
C LEU A 16 -1.35 -7.36 -7.65
N LYS A 17 -0.52 -7.70 -8.64
CA LYS A 17 -0.72 -8.88 -9.49
C LYS A 17 -0.58 -10.17 -8.68
N LEU A 18 0.47 -10.28 -7.87
CA LEU A 18 0.69 -11.44 -7.00
C LEU A 18 -0.41 -11.63 -5.94
N SER A 19 -1.01 -10.54 -5.45
CA SER A 19 -2.14 -10.60 -4.49
C SER A 19 -3.50 -10.79 -5.15
N GLY A 20 -3.58 -10.82 -6.49
CA GLY A 20 -4.84 -10.96 -7.23
C GLY A 20 -5.72 -9.70 -7.21
N LEU A 21 -5.17 -8.53 -6.87
CA LEU A 21 -5.90 -7.28 -6.73
C LEU A 21 -5.72 -6.30 -7.92
N TYR A 22 -4.82 -6.61 -8.86
CA TYR A 22 -4.48 -5.69 -9.95
C TYR A 22 -5.59 -5.47 -10.98
N ALA A 23 -6.48 -6.45 -11.18
CA ALA A 23 -7.53 -6.36 -12.21
C ALA A 23 -8.49 -5.16 -12.02
N ARG A 24 -8.58 -4.64 -10.78
CA ARG A 24 -9.40 -3.48 -10.41
C ARG A 24 -8.57 -2.20 -10.21
N CYS A 25 -7.26 -2.26 -10.48
CA CYS A 25 -6.36 -1.13 -10.35
C CYS A 25 -6.33 -0.37 -11.67
N ALA A 26 -6.97 0.81 -11.72
CA ALA A 26 -6.95 1.67 -12.90
C ALA A 26 -5.50 2.07 -13.29
N SER A 27 -4.70 2.45 -12.29
CA SER A 27 -3.29 2.81 -12.48
C SER A 27 -2.51 2.80 -11.16
N VAL A 28 -1.19 2.70 -11.27
CA VAL A 28 -0.23 3.04 -10.22
C VAL A 28 0.58 4.24 -10.71
N ARG A 29 0.44 5.39 -10.04
CA ARG A 29 1.10 6.65 -10.40
C ARG A 29 2.12 7.05 -9.34
N SER A 30 3.17 7.75 -9.75
CA SER A 30 4.23 8.25 -8.88
C SER A 30 4.11 9.77 -8.73
N SER A 31 4.19 10.29 -7.50
CA SER A 31 4.29 11.74 -7.24
C SER A 31 5.64 12.31 -7.67
N GLY A 32 6.66 11.46 -7.85
CA GLY A 32 8.01 11.84 -8.24
C GLY A 32 8.89 12.29 -7.07
N LEU A 33 8.38 12.22 -5.85
CA LEU A 33 9.07 12.64 -4.64
C LEU A 33 9.67 11.44 -3.91
N ALA A 34 10.85 11.63 -3.32
CA ALA A 34 11.45 10.64 -2.44
C ALA A 34 10.67 10.52 -1.13
N VAL A 35 10.82 9.38 -0.45
CA VAL A 35 10.08 9.12 0.80
C VAL A 35 10.42 10.13 1.89
N LEU A 36 11.70 10.50 2.02
CA LEU A 36 12.14 11.46 3.04
C LEU A 36 11.67 12.89 2.74
N GLU A 37 11.48 13.24 1.47
CA GLU A 37 10.99 14.56 1.06
C GLU A 37 9.54 14.82 1.50
N LEU A 38 8.78 13.77 1.82
CA LEU A 38 7.41 13.88 2.34
C LEU A 38 7.35 14.69 3.65
N GLU A 39 8.40 14.59 4.47
CA GLU A 39 8.48 15.23 5.79
C GLU A 39 9.21 16.59 5.74
N GLU A 40 10.05 16.83 4.73
CA GLU A 40 10.84 18.05 4.60
C GLU A 40 10.02 19.24 4.07
N ASP A 41 9.15 19.00 3.08
CA ASP A 41 8.23 20.00 2.51
C ASP A 41 6.86 19.37 2.30
N THR A 42 6.06 19.38 3.36
CA THR A 42 4.74 18.74 3.39
C THR A 42 3.77 19.36 2.39
N ALA A 43 3.85 20.67 2.15
CA ALA A 43 2.93 21.37 1.25
C ALA A 43 3.20 21.00 -0.21
N ARG A 44 4.46 21.05 -0.65
CA ARG A 44 4.85 20.61 -1.98
C ARG A 44 4.55 19.12 -2.19
N SER A 45 4.82 18.32 -1.16
CA SER A 45 4.58 16.88 -1.21
C SER A 45 3.12 16.53 -1.40
N LEU A 46 2.26 17.19 -0.63
CA LEU A 46 0.81 17.03 -0.74
C LEU A 46 0.30 17.43 -2.13
N GLU A 47 0.71 18.59 -2.66
CA GLU A 47 0.26 19.03 -3.98
C GLU A 47 0.72 18.08 -5.11
N ALA A 48 1.93 17.53 -5.04
CA ALA A 48 2.38 16.54 -6.01
C ALA A 48 1.56 15.24 -5.96
N ILE A 49 1.17 14.80 -4.76
CA ILE A 49 0.30 13.63 -4.56
C ILE A 49 -1.11 13.92 -5.08
N ILE A 50 -1.69 15.07 -4.71
CA ILE A 50 -3.02 15.49 -5.17
C ILE A 50 -3.08 15.56 -6.69
N ARG A 51 -2.08 16.17 -7.34
CA ARG A 51 -2.00 16.24 -8.80
C ARG A 51 -2.09 14.84 -9.42
N GLN A 52 -1.34 13.87 -8.91
CA GLN A 52 -1.40 12.50 -9.46
C GLN A 52 -2.73 11.80 -9.14
N ALA A 53 -3.35 12.11 -8.00
CA ALA A 53 -4.67 11.61 -7.65
C ALA A 53 -5.75 12.17 -8.59
N GLU A 54 -5.74 13.48 -8.87
CA GLU A 54 -6.63 14.13 -9.83
C GLU A 54 -6.45 13.54 -11.24
N LEU A 55 -5.22 13.30 -11.69
CA LEU A 55 -4.95 12.64 -12.98
C LEU A 55 -5.46 11.18 -12.98
N ALA A 56 -5.29 10.44 -11.89
CA ALA A 56 -5.82 9.08 -11.79
C ALA A 56 -7.35 9.05 -11.92
N VAL A 57 -8.06 10.01 -11.31
CA VAL A 57 -9.51 10.12 -11.44
C VAL A 57 -9.91 10.50 -12.86
N ASN A 58 -9.32 11.57 -13.41
CA ASN A 58 -9.77 12.16 -14.66
C ASN A 58 -9.35 11.36 -15.90
N GLU A 59 -8.12 10.85 -15.92
CA GLU A 59 -7.53 10.17 -17.08
C GLU A 59 -7.76 8.65 -17.00
N ASP A 60 -7.44 8.05 -15.87
CA ASP A 60 -7.46 6.58 -15.72
C ASP A 60 -8.81 6.04 -15.23
N LYS A 61 -9.74 6.94 -14.90
CA LYS A 61 -11.08 6.61 -14.37
C LYS A 61 -11.03 5.91 -13.01
N ALA A 62 -10.08 6.30 -12.16
CA ALA A 62 -10.06 5.85 -10.77
C ALA A 62 -11.24 6.46 -10.00
N GLU A 63 -11.99 5.62 -9.28
CA GLU A 63 -13.11 6.06 -8.43
C GLU A 63 -12.74 6.05 -6.93
N VAL A 64 -11.52 5.59 -6.59
CA VAL A 64 -10.94 5.55 -5.25
C VAL A 64 -9.44 5.73 -5.36
N ILE A 65 -8.83 6.48 -4.44
CA ILE A 65 -7.37 6.64 -4.36
C ILE A 65 -6.83 5.83 -3.17
N CYS A 66 -5.85 4.96 -3.41
CA CYS A 66 -5.08 4.33 -2.34
C CYS A 66 -3.73 5.03 -2.19
N LEU A 67 -3.35 5.32 -0.94
CA LEU A 67 -2.03 5.84 -0.60
C LEU A 67 -0.98 4.72 -0.70
N GLY A 68 0.06 4.95 -1.49
CA GLY A 68 1.04 3.95 -1.89
C GLY A 68 2.36 3.99 -1.11
N CYS A 69 2.43 4.76 -0.02
CA CYS A 69 3.60 4.84 0.86
C CYS A 69 3.17 5.01 2.32
N GLY A 70 3.85 4.32 3.24
CA GLY A 70 3.53 4.42 4.67
C GLY A 70 3.72 5.81 5.27
N GLY A 71 4.66 6.60 4.72
CA GLY A 71 4.86 8.00 5.10
C GLY A 71 3.76 8.95 4.63
N MET A 72 2.77 8.47 3.88
CA MET A 72 1.61 9.26 3.48
C MET A 72 0.41 9.10 4.44
N ALA A 73 0.55 8.35 5.52
CA ALA A 73 -0.54 8.11 6.46
C ALA A 73 -1.14 9.42 6.99
N GLY A 74 -2.47 9.51 7.03
CA GLY A 74 -3.20 10.72 7.44
C GLY A 74 -3.30 11.86 6.42
N LEU A 75 -2.81 11.68 5.18
CA LEU A 75 -3.02 12.65 4.07
C LEU A 75 -4.36 12.45 3.33
N ASP A 76 -5.12 11.43 3.70
CA ASP A 76 -6.35 10.97 3.05
C ASP A 76 -7.45 12.03 3.02
N GLU A 77 -7.70 12.73 4.12
CA GLU A 77 -8.74 13.76 4.19
C GLU A 77 -8.53 14.89 3.18
N GLN A 78 -7.29 15.39 3.09
CA GLN A 78 -6.95 16.53 2.22
C GLN A 78 -7.06 16.14 0.74
N ILE A 79 -6.59 14.94 0.39
CA ILE A 79 -6.72 14.41 -0.98
C ILE A 79 -8.20 14.16 -1.31
N ARG A 80 -8.99 13.65 -0.35
CA ARG A 80 -10.42 13.40 -0.54
C ARG A 80 -11.19 14.68 -0.84
N GLN A 81 -10.94 15.75 -0.07
CA GLN A 81 -11.59 17.04 -0.27
C GLN A 81 -11.28 17.63 -1.65
N ARG A 82 -10.08 17.40 -2.17
CA ARG A 82 -9.61 17.91 -3.47
C ARG A 82 -10.07 17.10 -4.66
N THR A 83 -10.10 15.77 -4.53
CA THR A 83 -10.42 14.85 -5.63
C THR A 83 -11.89 14.44 -5.69
N GLY A 84 -12.63 14.60 -4.59
CA GLY A 84 -14.05 14.23 -4.50
C GLY A 84 -14.32 12.73 -4.43
N VAL A 85 -13.29 11.89 -4.41
CA VAL A 85 -13.40 10.43 -4.33
C VAL A 85 -12.88 9.90 -2.99
N PRO A 86 -13.32 8.73 -2.51
CA PRO A 86 -12.76 8.13 -1.32
C PRO A 86 -11.25 7.93 -1.41
N VAL A 87 -10.56 8.17 -0.31
CA VAL A 87 -9.12 7.93 -0.18
C VAL A 87 -8.88 6.91 0.92
N VAL A 88 -8.11 5.86 0.61
CA VAL A 88 -7.79 4.76 1.50
C VAL A 88 -6.34 4.86 1.95
N ASP A 89 -6.15 5.11 3.24
CA ASP A 89 -4.87 4.93 3.91
C ASP A 89 -4.67 3.43 4.22
N GLY A 90 -3.61 2.85 3.64
CA GLY A 90 -3.26 1.45 3.82
C GLY A 90 -2.92 1.09 5.28
N VAL A 91 -2.46 2.04 6.09
CA VAL A 91 -2.09 1.80 7.50
C VAL A 91 -3.36 1.55 8.32
N THR A 92 -4.30 2.50 8.30
CA THR A 92 -5.56 2.38 9.06
C THR A 92 -6.43 1.24 8.53
N ALA A 93 -6.46 1.04 7.20
CA ALA A 93 -7.15 -0.10 6.59
C ALA A 93 -6.54 -1.45 7.04
N ALA A 94 -5.22 -1.57 7.11
CA ALA A 94 -4.58 -2.80 7.56
C ALA A 94 -4.88 -3.12 9.03
N VAL A 95 -4.89 -2.11 9.91
CA VAL A 95 -5.24 -2.30 11.34
C VAL A 95 -6.65 -2.86 11.47
N THR A 96 -7.63 -2.26 10.80
CA THR A 96 -9.03 -2.70 10.87
C THR A 96 -9.23 -4.11 10.32
N ILE A 97 -8.52 -4.49 9.25
CA ILE A 97 -8.52 -5.86 8.71
C ILE A 97 -7.92 -6.83 9.72
N ALA A 98 -6.78 -6.51 10.32
CA ALA A 98 -6.11 -7.37 11.30
C ALA A 98 -6.99 -7.63 12.53
N GLU A 99 -7.59 -6.59 13.10
CA GLU A 99 -8.54 -6.70 14.22
C GLU A 99 -9.76 -7.55 13.84
N SER A 100 -10.26 -7.39 12.62
CA SER A 100 -11.41 -8.16 12.12
C SER A 100 -11.09 -9.64 12.00
N LEU A 101 -9.89 -10.00 11.52
CA LEU A 101 -9.45 -11.39 11.46
C LEU A 101 -9.36 -12.01 12.86
N VAL A 102 -8.80 -11.28 13.83
CA VAL A 102 -8.72 -11.73 15.23
C VAL A 102 -10.11 -11.93 15.82
N ARG A 103 -11.02 -10.98 15.65
CA ARG A 103 -12.41 -11.08 16.14
C ARG A 103 -13.18 -12.26 15.55
N LEU A 104 -12.87 -12.63 14.31
CA LEU A 104 -13.47 -13.77 13.61
C LEU A 104 -12.79 -15.11 13.93
N GLY A 105 -11.73 -15.13 14.73
CA GLY A 105 -10.95 -16.35 15.01
C GLY A 105 -10.21 -16.88 13.78
N LEU A 106 -9.94 -16.02 12.79
CA LEU A 106 -9.26 -16.39 11.54
C LEU A 106 -7.75 -16.14 11.64
N SER A 107 -6.97 -17.01 11.01
CA SER A 107 -5.51 -16.89 10.93
C SER A 107 -4.98 -17.44 9.61
N THR A 108 -3.70 -17.21 9.33
CA THR A 108 -3.03 -17.67 8.11
C THR A 108 -3.06 -19.19 8.02
N SER A 109 -3.64 -19.72 6.94
CA SER A 109 -3.71 -21.16 6.70
C SER A 109 -2.31 -21.80 6.61
N LYS A 110 -2.09 -22.87 7.38
CA LYS A 110 -0.80 -23.60 7.46
C LYS A 110 -0.78 -24.91 6.66
N VAL A 111 -1.82 -25.20 5.87
CA VAL A 111 -1.97 -26.49 5.16
C VAL A 111 -1.00 -26.68 3.99
N ARG A 112 -0.55 -25.59 3.35
CA ARG A 112 0.30 -25.64 2.15
C ARG A 112 1.27 -24.47 2.07
N THR A 113 0.95 -23.45 1.28
CA THR A 113 1.87 -22.37 0.87
C THR A 113 2.54 -21.65 2.04
N TYR A 114 1.80 -21.44 3.14
CA TYR A 114 2.30 -20.74 4.32
C TYR A 114 2.52 -21.68 5.51
N ALA A 115 2.72 -22.99 5.30
CA ALA A 115 3.10 -23.93 6.35
C ALA A 115 4.36 -23.46 7.10
N THR A 116 4.57 -23.97 8.32
CA THR A 116 5.81 -23.66 9.07
C THR A 116 7.02 -24.05 8.22
N PRO A 117 8.05 -23.18 8.09
CA PRO A 117 9.24 -23.50 7.33
C PRO A 117 9.86 -24.82 7.79
N ARG A 118 10.21 -25.69 6.84
CA ARG A 118 10.81 -26.99 7.15
C ARG A 118 12.14 -26.79 7.90
N PRO A 119 12.40 -27.52 9.00
CA PRO A 119 13.67 -27.45 9.71
C PRO A 119 14.84 -27.73 8.78
N LYS A 120 15.81 -26.81 8.75
CA LYS A 120 17.10 -26.93 8.06
C LYS A 120 18.10 -26.00 8.71
N THR A 121 19.39 -26.25 8.50
CA THR A 121 20.44 -25.32 8.91
C THR A 121 20.28 -24.00 8.14
N ILE A 122 20.19 -22.89 8.87
CA ILE A 122 20.16 -21.54 8.30
C ILE A 122 21.29 -20.75 8.97
N ILE A 123 22.28 -20.37 8.17
CA ILE A 123 23.47 -19.65 8.62
C ILE A 123 23.14 -18.15 8.69
N GLY A 124 23.57 -17.47 9.75
CA GLY A 124 23.41 -16.02 9.88
C GLY A 124 21.98 -15.52 10.11
N TRP A 125 21.05 -16.38 10.53
CA TRP A 125 19.67 -15.99 10.81
C TRP A 125 19.21 -16.45 12.20
N PRO A 126 18.73 -15.55 13.07
CA PRO A 126 18.24 -15.91 14.39
C PRO A 126 16.81 -16.45 14.27
N ARG A 127 16.61 -17.77 14.04
CA ARG A 127 15.52 -18.54 14.67
C ARG A 127 15.45 -20.01 14.27
N HIS A 128 15.17 -20.80 15.31
CA HIS A 128 14.67 -22.16 15.31
C HIS A 128 13.15 -22.16 15.08
N PHE A 129 12.67 -22.82 14.02
CA PHE A 129 11.23 -23.07 13.83
C PHE A 129 10.82 -24.27 14.71
N ARG A 130 10.67 -24.07 16.02
CA ARG A 130 10.11 -25.10 16.90
C ARG A 130 8.59 -25.13 16.76
N GLN A 131 8.03 -26.34 16.70
CA GLN A 131 6.60 -26.62 16.71
C GLN A 131 6.00 -26.29 18.07
#